data_AF-A0A178AZU8-F1
#
_entry.id   AF-A0A178AZU8-F1
#
_cell.length_a   1.000
_cell.length_b   1.000
_cell.length_c   1.000
_cell.angle_alpha   90.00
_cell.angle_beta   90.00
_cell.angle_gamma   90.00
#
_symmetry.space_group_name_H-M   'P 1'
#
loop_
_entity.id
_entity.type
_entity.pdbx_description
1 polymer ?
#
loop_
_entity_poly.entity_id
_entity_poly.type
_entity_poly.pdbx_seq_one_letter_code
_entity_poly.pdbx_strand_id
1 'polypeptide(L)'
;MSFLRPLQRAAPSSIRICKSCRRYGSSVSVLNDNRKPNVIFSGIQPTGVPHLGNYLGALRQWVKLQNDASPDTTLLFSIVDLHAITIKQDPSELARWRKEMLASLLAVGLDPKRCIIFTQSSVKQHAELMWILSCGASMGYLGRMTQWKSKLSLPANASPLEPASNKDALKLGLFSYPVLQAADILLYNTTHVPVGEDQAQHLEFSRDLAIGFNHLYAADSTSQPLLTVPQTLLSPAKRVMSLAEPTKKMSKSDPKPKSRILITDSREEIHSKLRTALTDSIEGVSYDREKRPGVSNLVDLMYHFDESAATSPEALAKNFKDLSMRALKEKVADTIDIGIRDIRGAYEELMRGDQKQLLQHAEQGAERAEEIAEGTMKRVRSAMGMGW
;
A
#
# COMPACT_ATOMS: atom_id res chain seq x y z
N MET A 1 -22.87 81.17 1.83
CA MET A 1 -22.60 82.33 2.71
C MET A 1 -22.77 81.87 4.15
N SER A 2 -21.64 81.82 4.87
CA SER A 2 -21.47 82.00 6.33
C SER A 2 -22.18 81.01 7.29
N PHE A 3 -21.58 80.47 8.34
CA PHE A 3 -20.48 80.91 9.20
C PHE A 3 -19.71 79.70 9.78
N LEU A 4 -18.38 79.82 9.82
CA LEU A 4 -17.50 79.11 10.75
C LEU A 4 -17.52 79.80 12.12
N ARG A 5 -17.46 79.03 13.21
CA ARG A 5 -16.68 79.39 14.42
C ARG A 5 -16.05 78.13 15.04
N PRO A 6 -14.78 78.17 15.49
CA PRO A 6 -14.04 76.99 15.91
C PRO A 6 -13.69 76.94 17.42
N LEU A 7 -13.28 75.72 17.84
CA LEU A 7 -12.33 75.32 18.89
C LEU A 7 -12.68 75.44 20.39
N GLN A 8 -12.66 74.29 21.06
CA GLN A 8 -11.73 74.06 22.19
C GLN A 8 -11.34 72.57 22.29
N ARG A 9 -10.03 72.31 22.38
CA ARG A 9 -9.41 70.97 22.58
C ARG A 9 -9.52 70.57 24.05
N ALA A 10 -9.93 69.33 24.33
CA ALA A 10 -9.74 68.68 25.62
C ALA A 10 -8.60 67.64 25.53
N ALA A 11 -7.75 67.62 26.56
CA ALA A 11 -6.51 66.85 26.67
C ALA A 11 -6.72 65.31 26.80
N PRO A 12 -5.73 64.48 26.46
CA PRO A 12 -5.86 63.03 26.54
C PRO A 12 -5.74 62.55 27.99
N SER A 13 -6.72 61.76 28.45
CA SER A 13 -6.68 61.12 29.76
C SER A 13 -5.82 59.85 29.74
N SER A 14 -5.02 59.72 30.79
CA SER A 14 -4.06 58.66 31.07
C SER A 14 -4.68 57.26 31.10
N ILE A 15 -4.10 56.33 30.32
CA ILE A 15 -4.40 54.90 30.34
C ILE A 15 -4.06 54.32 31.72
N ARG A 16 -5.09 53.88 32.45
CA ARG A 16 -4.92 53.09 33.68
C ARG A 16 -4.55 51.66 33.31
N ILE A 17 -3.29 51.29 33.50
CA ILE A 17 -2.81 49.90 33.40
C ILE A 17 -3.38 49.12 34.58
N CYS A 18 -4.26 48.15 34.30
CA CYS A 18 -4.78 47.23 35.30
C CYS A 18 -3.64 46.35 35.86
N LYS A 19 -3.29 46.55 37.14
CA LYS A 19 -2.21 45.85 37.84
C LYS A 19 -2.60 44.47 38.42
N SER A 20 -3.68 43.83 37.95
CA SER A 20 -4.09 42.50 38.41
C SER A 20 -4.09 41.39 37.34
N CYS A 21 -3.67 41.66 36.10
CA CYS A 21 -3.39 40.58 35.13
C CYS A 21 -2.02 39.94 35.44
N ARG A 22 -1.91 39.31 36.60
CA ARG A 22 -0.81 38.40 36.93
C ARG A 22 -1.01 37.13 36.11
N ARG A 23 -0.03 36.85 35.25
CA ARG A 23 0.23 35.57 34.60
C ARG A 23 -0.07 34.42 35.56
N TYR A 24 -1.17 33.72 35.32
CA TYR A 24 -1.31 32.33 35.76
C TYR A 24 -0.94 31.49 34.55
N GLY A 25 0.11 30.69 34.75
CA GLY A 25 0.64 29.79 33.74
C GLY A 25 -0.48 28.93 33.19
N SER A 26 -0.49 28.78 31.87
CA SER A 26 -1.29 27.80 31.17
C SER A 26 -1.00 26.44 31.80
N SER A 27 -1.90 26.00 32.67
CA SER A 27 -1.99 24.60 33.05
C SER A 27 -2.08 23.82 31.75
N VAL A 28 -1.26 22.78 31.66
CA VAL A 28 -1.35 21.76 30.63
C VAL A 28 -2.78 21.22 30.69
N SER A 29 -3.66 21.75 29.84
CA SER A 29 -4.88 21.04 29.50
C SER A 29 -4.39 19.84 28.71
N VAL A 30 -4.27 18.71 29.39
CA VAL A 30 -4.34 17.40 28.75
C VAL A 30 -5.68 17.41 28.02
N LEU A 31 -5.64 17.83 26.76
CA LEU A 31 -6.73 17.60 25.84
C LEU A 31 -6.84 16.08 25.81
N ASN A 32 -7.90 15.58 26.43
CA ASN A 32 -8.34 14.20 26.24
C ASN A 32 -8.65 14.09 24.74
N ASP A 33 -7.65 13.70 23.95
CA ASP A 33 -7.79 13.49 22.52
C ASP A 33 -8.60 12.20 22.36
N ASN A 34 -9.93 12.33 22.42
CA ASN A 34 -10.90 11.28 22.13
C ASN A 34 -10.86 10.86 20.65
N ARG A 35 -9.69 10.88 20.00
CA ARG A 35 -9.50 10.35 18.66
C ARG A 35 -9.43 8.84 18.77
N LYS A 36 -10.36 8.17 18.09
CA LYS A 36 -10.26 6.72 17.89
C LYS A 36 -8.87 6.40 17.30
N PRO A 37 -8.18 5.38 17.82
CA PRO A 37 -6.88 4.97 17.29
C PRO A 37 -6.98 4.66 15.79
N ASN A 38 -5.89 4.92 15.06
CA ASN A 38 -5.86 4.61 13.63
C ASN A 38 -5.81 3.09 13.40
N VAL A 39 -6.51 2.65 12.35
CA VAL A 39 -6.44 1.28 11.85
C VAL A 39 -6.01 1.35 10.40
N ILE A 40 -4.86 0.76 10.09
CA ILE A 40 -4.29 0.77 8.75
C ILE A 40 -4.28 -0.65 8.20
N PHE A 41 -4.90 -0.83 7.03
CA PHE A 41 -4.94 -2.13 6.35
C PHE A 41 -4.27 -2.03 4.99
N SER A 42 -3.42 -3.01 4.66
CA SER A 42 -2.87 -3.18 3.31
C SER A 42 -2.76 -4.64 2.93
N GLY A 43 -3.01 -4.96 1.65
CA GLY A 43 -2.98 -6.32 1.13
C GLY A 43 -1.93 -6.50 0.04
N ILE A 44 -1.32 -7.69 -0.02
CA ILE A 44 -0.40 -8.10 -1.10
C ILE A 44 -0.70 -9.53 -1.59
N GLN A 45 -0.77 -9.70 -2.90
CA GLN A 45 -1.02 -11.01 -3.50
C GLN A 45 0.18 -11.96 -3.35
N PRO A 46 -0.01 -13.21 -2.90
CA PRO A 46 1.05 -14.21 -2.83
C PRO A 46 1.45 -14.63 -4.25
N THR A 47 2.55 -14.06 -4.72
CA THR A 47 3.08 -14.24 -6.09
C THR A 47 4.56 -14.64 -6.02
N GLY A 48 4.90 -15.41 -4.99
CA GLY A 48 6.26 -15.75 -4.59
C GLY A 48 7.04 -14.55 -4.08
N VAL A 49 8.37 -14.69 -4.05
CA VAL A 49 9.30 -13.68 -3.54
C VAL A 49 9.09 -12.30 -4.21
N PRO A 50 8.97 -11.21 -3.44
CA PRO A 50 8.88 -9.85 -3.96
C PRO A 50 10.11 -9.42 -4.76
N HIS A 51 9.90 -8.61 -5.79
CA HIS A 51 10.99 -7.93 -6.50
C HIS A 51 11.22 -6.51 -5.97
N LEU A 52 12.31 -5.86 -6.39
CA LEU A 52 12.66 -4.50 -5.95
C LEU A 52 11.54 -3.47 -6.14
N GLY A 53 10.77 -3.57 -7.23
CA GLY A 53 9.57 -2.74 -7.40
C GLY A 53 8.49 -2.92 -6.32
N ASN A 54 8.28 -4.12 -5.78
CA ASN A 54 7.38 -4.32 -4.64
C ASN A 54 7.99 -3.77 -3.35
N TYR A 55 9.29 -4.03 -3.15
CA TYR A 55 10.02 -3.58 -1.98
C TYR A 55 10.02 -2.06 -1.84
N LEU A 56 10.50 -1.35 -2.86
CA LEU A 56 10.58 0.12 -2.88
C LEU A 56 9.20 0.79 -3.01
N GLY A 57 8.24 0.11 -3.65
CA GLY A 57 6.90 0.65 -3.89
C GLY A 57 5.94 0.53 -2.71
N ALA A 58 6.09 -0.51 -1.87
CA ALA A 58 5.15 -0.79 -0.78
C ALA A 58 5.83 -1.29 0.51
N LEU A 59 6.62 -2.37 0.44
CA LEU A 59 7.07 -3.07 1.66
C LEU A 59 7.94 -2.19 2.55
N ARG A 60 8.86 -1.42 1.96
CA ARG A 60 9.69 -0.46 2.70
C ARG A 60 8.86 0.61 3.38
N GLN A 61 7.77 1.05 2.75
CA GLN A 61 6.84 2.00 3.36
C GLN A 61 6.04 1.37 4.50
N TRP A 62 5.70 0.08 4.42
CA TRP A 62 5.04 -0.63 5.53
C TRP A 62 5.94 -0.70 6.76
N VAL A 63 7.23 -1.01 6.58
CA VAL A 63 8.21 -0.99 7.67
C VAL A 63 8.39 0.41 8.25
N LYS A 64 8.44 1.44 7.41
CA LYS A 64 8.46 2.84 7.88
C LYS A 64 7.20 3.18 8.67
N LEU A 65 6.02 2.82 8.15
CA LEU A 65 4.74 3.06 8.80
C LEU A 65 4.66 2.36 10.17
N GLN A 66 5.17 1.14 10.27
CA GLN A 66 5.30 0.41 11.53
C GLN A 66 6.07 1.19 12.60
N ASN A 67 7.19 1.79 12.19
CA ASN A 67 8.11 2.48 13.09
C ASN A 67 7.62 3.89 13.45
N ASP A 68 6.97 4.59 12.51
CA ASP A 68 6.51 5.97 12.69
C ASP A 68 5.13 6.05 13.36
N ALA A 69 4.30 5.01 13.23
CA ALA A 69 2.93 5.01 13.76
C ALA A 69 2.91 4.89 15.29
N SER A 70 2.03 5.68 15.92
CA SER A 70 1.80 5.66 17.36
C SER A 70 1.48 4.25 17.90
N PRO A 71 1.87 3.90 19.15
CA PRO A 71 1.69 2.56 19.70
C PRO A 71 0.25 2.03 19.72
N ASP A 72 -0.74 2.92 19.76
CA ASP A 72 -2.17 2.61 19.70
C ASP A 72 -2.69 2.32 18.28
N THR A 73 -1.91 2.66 17.25
CA THR A 73 -2.28 2.40 15.85
C THR A 73 -2.22 0.93 15.54
N THR A 74 -3.34 0.36 15.08
CA THR A 74 -3.41 -1.02 14.62
C THR A 74 -2.96 -1.12 13.16
N LEU A 75 -2.02 -2.00 12.87
CA LEU A 75 -1.46 -2.23 11.53
C LEU A 75 -1.76 -3.65 11.09
N LEU A 76 -2.46 -3.79 9.97
CA LEU A 76 -2.83 -5.07 9.38
C LEU A 76 -2.23 -5.22 7.98
N PHE A 77 -1.46 -6.28 7.78
CA PHE A 77 -0.86 -6.63 6.50
C PHE A 77 -1.33 -8.03 6.07
N SER A 78 -2.17 -8.07 5.05
CA SER A 78 -2.82 -9.30 4.60
C SER A 78 -2.15 -9.88 3.35
N ILE A 79 -1.83 -11.17 3.39
CA ILE A 79 -1.46 -11.96 2.22
C ILE A 79 -2.77 -12.41 1.57
N VAL A 80 -3.15 -11.73 0.49
CA VAL A 80 -4.48 -11.86 -0.13
C VAL A 80 -4.55 -13.02 -1.14
N ASP A 81 -4.60 -14.25 -0.60
CA ASP A 81 -4.69 -15.50 -1.37
C ASP A 81 -6.06 -15.73 -2.03
N LEU A 82 -7.17 -15.22 -1.47
CA LEU A 82 -8.48 -15.27 -2.14
C LEU A 82 -8.50 -14.41 -3.41
N HIS A 83 -7.77 -13.29 -3.42
CA HIS A 83 -7.58 -12.49 -4.64
C HIS A 83 -6.71 -13.21 -5.68
N ALA A 84 -5.74 -14.03 -5.26
CA ALA A 84 -4.86 -14.76 -6.18
C ALA A 84 -5.62 -15.80 -7.01
N ILE A 85 -6.63 -16.46 -6.42
CA ILE A 85 -7.42 -17.51 -7.10
C ILE A 85 -8.50 -16.96 -8.06
N THR A 86 -8.60 -15.64 -8.23
CA THR A 86 -9.45 -15.03 -9.27
C THR A 86 -9.00 -15.39 -10.69
N ILE A 87 -7.74 -15.81 -10.83
CA ILE A 87 -7.17 -16.49 -11.99
C ILE A 87 -6.71 -17.89 -11.56
N LYS A 88 -6.63 -18.83 -12.51
CA LYS A 88 -6.21 -20.20 -12.21
C LYS A 88 -4.81 -20.23 -11.60
N GLN A 89 -4.66 -20.91 -10.48
CA GLN A 89 -3.39 -21.15 -9.79
C GLN A 89 -3.09 -22.64 -9.73
N ASP A 90 -1.81 -22.99 -9.75
CA ASP A 90 -1.39 -24.32 -9.29
C ASP A 90 -1.45 -24.38 -7.75
N PRO A 91 -2.10 -25.39 -7.15
CA PRO A 91 -2.24 -25.47 -5.69
C PRO A 91 -0.91 -25.56 -4.95
N SER A 92 0.07 -26.28 -5.52
CA SER A 92 1.38 -26.44 -4.90
C SER A 92 2.19 -25.14 -4.96
N GLU A 93 2.08 -24.40 -6.07
CA GLU A 93 2.68 -23.08 -6.20
C GLU A 93 2.04 -22.05 -5.28
N LEU A 94 0.70 -22.00 -5.19
CA LEU A 94 0.02 -21.07 -4.28
C LEU A 94 0.41 -21.33 -2.82
N ALA A 95 0.47 -22.60 -2.40
CA ALA A 95 0.91 -22.96 -1.07
C ALA A 95 2.34 -22.50 -0.79
N ARG A 96 3.25 -22.69 -1.76
CA ARG A 96 4.63 -22.21 -1.68
C ARG A 96 4.70 -20.69 -1.63
N TRP A 97 3.99 -19.98 -2.51
CA TRP A 97 4.01 -18.52 -2.58
C TRP A 97 3.45 -17.83 -1.35
N ARG A 98 2.44 -18.41 -0.69
CA ARG A 98 1.94 -17.92 0.60
C ARG A 98 3.04 -17.92 1.65
N LYS A 99 3.77 -19.04 1.75
CA LYS A 99 4.91 -19.18 2.68
C LYS A 99 6.05 -18.22 2.33
N GLU A 100 6.47 -18.20 1.06
CA GLU A 100 7.53 -17.30 0.59
C GLU A 100 7.18 -15.83 0.84
N MET A 101 5.92 -15.44 0.64
CA MET A 101 5.46 -14.08 0.92
C MET A 101 5.54 -13.76 2.40
N LEU A 102 5.05 -14.63 3.28
CA LEU A 102 5.13 -14.40 4.73
C LEU A 102 6.58 -14.28 5.20
N ALA A 103 7.46 -15.19 4.76
CA ALA A 103 8.89 -15.12 5.07
C ALA A 103 9.52 -13.82 4.54
N SER A 104 9.14 -13.38 3.35
CA SER A 104 9.60 -12.12 2.77
C SER A 104 9.14 -10.91 3.59
N LEU A 105 7.89 -10.89 4.06
CA LEU A 105 7.35 -9.80 4.89
C LEU A 105 8.07 -9.69 6.25
N LEU A 106 8.38 -10.82 6.87
CA LEU A 106 9.18 -10.85 8.10
C LEU A 106 10.63 -10.42 7.84
N ALA A 107 11.25 -10.93 6.77
CA ALA A 107 12.63 -10.64 6.42
C ALA A 107 12.90 -9.17 6.06
N VAL A 108 11.92 -8.46 5.48
CA VAL A 108 12.05 -7.01 5.24
C VAL A 108 11.98 -6.16 6.52
N GLY A 109 11.61 -6.77 7.65
CA GLY A 109 11.59 -6.11 8.97
C GLY A 109 10.20 -5.80 9.53
N LEU A 110 9.12 -6.40 9.01
CA LEU A 110 7.83 -6.32 9.69
C LEU A 110 7.85 -7.20 10.94
N ASP A 111 7.57 -6.58 12.08
CA ASP A 111 7.55 -7.23 13.37
C ASP A 111 6.12 -7.74 13.67
N PRO A 112 5.90 -9.06 13.78
CA PRO A 112 4.59 -9.64 14.09
C PRO A 112 4.09 -9.28 15.50
N LYS A 113 4.92 -8.73 16.38
CA LYS A 113 4.49 -8.18 17.67
C LYS A 113 3.84 -6.80 17.51
N ARG A 114 4.34 -6.00 16.56
CA ARG A 114 3.86 -4.63 16.29
C ARG A 114 2.72 -4.60 15.27
N CYS A 115 2.72 -5.53 14.31
CA CYS A 115 1.75 -5.62 13.22
C CYS A 115 1.01 -6.96 13.24
N ILE A 116 -0.20 -6.99 12.69
CA ILE A 116 -0.96 -8.22 12.45
C ILE A 116 -0.71 -8.63 11.00
N ILE A 117 0.08 -9.69 10.81
CA ILE A 117 0.42 -10.23 9.48
C ILE A 117 -0.28 -11.57 9.34
N PHE A 118 -1.14 -11.74 8.34
CA PHE A 118 -1.97 -12.95 8.22
C PHE A 118 -2.29 -13.30 6.77
N THR A 119 -2.72 -14.53 6.51
CA THR A 119 -3.27 -14.93 5.21
C THR A 119 -4.78 -14.72 5.20
N GLN A 120 -5.28 -14.04 4.16
CA GLN A 120 -6.69 -13.66 4.01
C GLN A 120 -7.65 -14.85 4.17
N SER A 121 -7.36 -15.98 3.52
CA SER A 121 -8.18 -17.20 3.59
C SER A 121 -8.32 -17.82 4.97
N SER A 122 -7.44 -17.48 5.93
CA SER A 122 -7.53 -17.95 7.32
C SER A 122 -8.60 -17.22 8.13
N VAL A 123 -9.15 -16.12 7.63
CA VAL A 123 -10.18 -15.33 8.30
C VAL A 123 -11.44 -15.38 7.45
N LYS A 124 -12.34 -16.33 7.77
CA LYS A 124 -13.57 -16.62 6.98
C LYS A 124 -14.50 -15.41 6.81
N GLN A 125 -14.44 -14.45 7.74
CA GLN A 125 -15.25 -13.24 7.76
C GLN A 125 -15.02 -12.35 6.53
N HIS A 126 -13.86 -12.45 5.85
CA HIS A 126 -13.63 -11.77 4.57
C HIS A 126 -14.64 -12.19 3.51
N ALA A 127 -14.81 -13.50 3.32
CA ALA A 127 -15.75 -14.05 2.34
C ALA A 127 -17.20 -13.79 2.74
N GLU A 128 -17.49 -13.84 4.04
CA GLU A 128 -18.83 -13.55 4.55
C GLU A 128 -19.24 -12.08 4.34
N LEU A 129 -18.37 -11.14 4.71
CA LEU A 129 -18.64 -9.72 4.49
C LEU A 129 -18.69 -9.39 2.99
N MET A 130 -17.84 -10.02 2.17
CA MET A 130 -17.91 -9.89 0.71
C MET A 130 -19.31 -10.26 0.19
N TRP A 131 -19.88 -11.37 0.66
CA TRP A 131 -21.23 -11.78 0.24
C TRP A 131 -22.28 -10.75 0.62
N ILE A 132 -22.25 -10.28 1.87
CA ILE A 132 -23.17 -9.23 2.37
C ILE A 132 -23.06 -7.96 1.53
N LEU A 133 -21.85 -7.47 1.28
CA LEU A 133 -21.62 -6.26 0.49
C LEU A 133 -22.00 -6.45 -0.98
N SER A 134 -21.90 -7.67 -1.52
CA SER A 134 -22.28 -7.98 -2.90
C SER A 134 -23.77 -7.71 -3.15
N CYS A 135 -24.63 -7.88 -2.14
CA CYS A 135 -26.07 -7.61 -2.25
C CYS A 135 -26.40 -6.11 -2.44
N GLY A 136 -25.49 -5.21 -2.05
CA GLY A 136 -25.60 -3.77 -2.28
C GLY A 136 -24.71 -3.23 -3.41
N ALA A 137 -23.88 -4.08 -4.01
CA ALA A 137 -22.90 -3.67 -5.01
C ALA A 137 -23.54 -3.44 -6.38
N SER A 138 -23.29 -2.26 -6.97
CA SER A 138 -23.77 -1.94 -8.31
C SER A 138 -22.98 -2.69 -9.39
N MET A 139 -23.64 -3.62 -10.09
CA MET A 139 -23.10 -4.27 -11.30
C MET A 139 -22.63 -3.25 -12.35
N GLY A 140 -23.37 -2.15 -12.52
CA GLY A 140 -23.02 -1.09 -13.45
C GLY A 140 -21.72 -0.36 -13.07
N TYR A 141 -21.48 -0.16 -11.77
CA TYR A 141 -20.23 0.41 -11.28
C TYR A 141 -19.05 -0.54 -11.55
N LEU A 142 -19.18 -1.82 -11.17
CA LEU A 142 -18.16 -2.84 -11.42
C LEU A 142 -17.83 -2.97 -12.92
N GLY A 143 -18.83 -2.88 -13.79
CA GLY A 143 -18.65 -2.90 -15.25
C GLY A 143 -17.86 -1.71 -15.81
N ARG A 144 -17.83 -0.57 -15.11
CA ARG A 144 -17.03 0.61 -15.50
C ARG A 144 -15.59 0.57 -15.01
N MET A 145 -15.26 -0.30 -14.05
CA MET A 145 -13.88 -0.48 -13.61
C MET A 145 -13.04 -1.04 -14.76
N THR A 146 -11.86 -0.46 -14.99
CA THR A 146 -11.03 -0.79 -16.16
C THR A 146 -10.06 -1.95 -15.91
N GLN A 147 -9.85 -2.34 -14.66
CA GLN A 147 -8.82 -3.33 -14.29
C GLN A 147 -9.12 -4.75 -14.77
N TRP A 148 -10.38 -5.20 -14.79
CA TRP A 148 -10.70 -6.50 -15.36
C TRP A 148 -10.58 -6.49 -16.89
N LYS A 149 -10.87 -5.34 -17.53
CA LYS A 149 -10.69 -5.15 -18.98
C LYS A 149 -9.22 -5.25 -19.35
N SER A 150 -8.33 -4.59 -18.60
CA SER A 150 -6.88 -4.67 -18.86
C SER A 150 -6.32 -6.07 -18.60
N LYS A 151 -6.73 -6.75 -17.52
CA LYS A 151 -6.32 -8.13 -17.22
C LYS A 151 -6.74 -9.13 -18.30
N LEU A 152 -7.86 -8.88 -18.98
CA LEU A 152 -8.34 -9.71 -20.08
C LEU A 152 -7.92 -9.19 -21.46
N SER A 153 -7.10 -8.12 -21.53
CA SER A 153 -6.72 -7.44 -22.77
C SER A 153 -7.93 -7.05 -23.65
N LEU A 154 -9.02 -6.59 -23.03
CA LEU A 154 -10.26 -6.23 -23.71
C LEU A 154 -10.31 -4.73 -24.09
N PRO A 155 -11.09 -4.37 -25.13
CA PRO A 155 -11.35 -2.97 -25.49
C PRO A 155 -11.92 -2.16 -24.32
N ALA A 156 -11.65 -0.86 -24.28
CA ALA A 156 -12.11 0.03 -23.20
C ALA A 156 -13.64 0.09 -23.07
N ASN A 157 -14.36 -0.04 -24.19
CA ASN A 157 -15.83 -0.08 -24.26
C ASN A 157 -16.43 -1.48 -24.00
N ALA A 158 -15.62 -2.49 -23.71
CA ALA A 158 -16.13 -3.84 -23.46
C ALA A 158 -17.11 -3.85 -22.28
N SER A 159 -18.28 -4.45 -22.50
CA SER A 159 -19.26 -4.70 -21.45
C SER A 159 -19.09 -6.13 -20.91
N PRO A 160 -19.15 -6.33 -19.57
CA PRO A 160 -19.10 -7.67 -18.98
C PRO A 160 -20.34 -8.51 -19.32
N LEU A 161 -21.42 -7.86 -19.80
CA LEU A 161 -22.68 -8.49 -20.18
C LEU A 161 -22.81 -8.67 -21.70
N GLU A 162 -21.88 -8.14 -22.50
CA GLU A 162 -21.90 -8.34 -23.95
C GLU A 162 -21.27 -9.69 -24.31
N PRO A 163 -21.80 -10.38 -25.34
CA PRO A 163 -21.23 -11.62 -25.85
C PRO A 163 -19.94 -11.33 -26.65
N ALA A 164 -18.87 -10.97 -25.95
CA ALA A 164 -17.53 -10.97 -26.53
C ALA A 164 -17.05 -12.42 -26.74
N SER A 165 -16.19 -12.63 -27.74
CA SER A 165 -15.58 -13.91 -28.13
C SER A 165 -14.73 -14.61 -27.05
N ASN A 166 -14.63 -14.04 -25.84
CA ASN A 166 -13.74 -14.46 -24.76
C ASN A 166 -14.49 -14.76 -23.43
N LYS A 167 -15.75 -15.23 -23.49
CA LYS A 167 -16.56 -15.59 -22.31
C LYS A 167 -15.85 -16.52 -21.33
N ASP A 168 -14.98 -17.40 -21.82
CA ASP A 168 -14.25 -18.34 -20.96
C ASP A 168 -13.24 -17.65 -20.04
N ALA A 169 -12.75 -16.45 -20.42
CA ALA A 169 -11.72 -15.74 -19.69
C ALA A 169 -12.28 -14.87 -18.55
N LEU A 170 -13.48 -14.29 -18.70
CA LEU A 170 -14.11 -13.49 -17.64
C LEU A 170 -14.82 -14.40 -16.63
N LYS A 171 -14.20 -14.62 -15.47
CA LYS A 171 -14.81 -15.33 -14.34
C LYS A 171 -15.46 -14.36 -13.37
N LEU A 172 -16.52 -14.80 -12.69
CA LEU A 172 -17.22 -14.00 -11.67
C LEU A 172 -16.25 -13.42 -10.64
N GLY A 173 -15.31 -14.22 -10.13
CA GLY A 173 -14.31 -13.76 -9.15
C GLY A 173 -13.44 -12.61 -9.67
N LEU A 174 -13.03 -12.64 -10.94
CA LEU A 174 -12.26 -11.54 -11.55
C LEU A 174 -13.11 -10.27 -11.75
N PHE A 175 -14.43 -10.41 -11.84
CA PHE A 175 -15.35 -9.28 -11.92
C PHE A 175 -15.71 -8.71 -10.53
N SER A 176 -15.89 -9.58 -9.54
CA SER A 176 -16.39 -9.23 -8.20
C SER A 176 -15.30 -9.00 -7.15
N TYR A 177 -14.02 -9.25 -7.45
CA TYR A 177 -12.94 -9.00 -6.48
C TYR A 177 -12.87 -7.57 -5.91
N PRO A 178 -13.35 -6.49 -6.58
CA PRO A 178 -13.40 -5.18 -5.93
C PRO A 178 -14.33 -5.15 -4.72
N VAL A 179 -15.37 -6.00 -4.69
CA VAL A 179 -16.24 -6.18 -3.51
C VAL A 179 -15.50 -6.92 -2.40
N LEU A 180 -14.70 -7.94 -2.76
CA LEU A 180 -13.84 -8.62 -1.80
C LEU A 180 -12.79 -7.67 -1.23
N GLN A 181 -12.18 -6.83 -2.05
CA GLN A 181 -11.25 -5.78 -1.60
C GLN A 181 -11.91 -4.81 -0.63
N ALA A 182 -13.16 -4.43 -0.88
CA ALA A 182 -13.93 -3.61 0.06
C ALA A 182 -14.18 -4.33 1.38
N ALA A 183 -14.56 -5.62 1.34
CA ALA A 183 -14.71 -6.44 2.53
C ALA A 183 -13.41 -6.49 3.35
N ASP A 184 -12.27 -6.73 2.69
CA ASP A 184 -10.96 -6.80 3.32
C ASP A 184 -10.64 -5.53 4.12
N ILE A 185 -10.98 -4.36 3.57
CA ILE A 185 -10.75 -3.05 4.19
C ILE A 185 -11.75 -2.81 5.32
N LEU A 186 -13.04 -3.00 5.08
CA LEU A 186 -14.10 -2.57 6.00
C LEU A 186 -14.23 -3.47 7.23
N LEU A 187 -13.83 -4.73 7.12
CA LEU A 187 -13.92 -5.73 8.18
C LEU A 187 -13.20 -5.33 9.47
N TYR A 188 -12.14 -4.54 9.36
CA TYR A 188 -11.31 -4.10 10.49
C TYR A 188 -11.66 -2.70 11.01
N ASN A 189 -12.72 -2.07 10.50
CA ASN A 189 -12.99 -0.64 10.72
C ASN A 189 -11.79 0.22 10.32
N THR A 190 -11.16 -0.13 9.21
CA THR A 190 -9.96 0.53 8.70
C THR A 190 -10.20 2.02 8.51
N THR A 191 -9.36 2.84 9.15
CA THR A 191 -9.40 4.30 9.01
C THR A 191 -8.56 4.77 7.84
N HIS A 192 -7.45 4.09 7.52
CA HIS A 192 -6.56 4.48 6.42
C HIS A 192 -6.11 3.27 5.59
N VAL A 193 -6.03 3.44 4.27
CA VAL A 193 -5.49 2.43 3.35
C VAL A 193 -4.34 3.03 2.55
N PRO A 194 -3.12 2.48 2.62
CA PRO A 194 -2.03 2.90 1.77
C PRO A 194 -2.24 2.31 0.38
N VAL A 195 -2.54 3.15 -0.59
CA VAL A 195 -2.75 2.76 -1.99
C VAL A 195 -1.94 3.64 -2.93
N GLY A 196 -1.50 3.04 -4.03
CA GLY A 196 -1.01 3.80 -5.19
C GLY A 196 -2.18 4.30 -6.04
N GLU A 197 -1.88 5.20 -6.98
CA GLU A 197 -2.86 5.80 -7.91
C GLU A 197 -3.70 4.74 -8.64
N ASP A 198 -3.09 3.62 -9.03
CA ASP A 198 -3.75 2.52 -9.75
C ASP A 198 -4.91 1.88 -8.98
N GLN A 199 -4.96 2.01 -7.64
CA GLN A 199 -5.95 1.41 -6.77
C GLN A 199 -6.98 2.42 -6.21
N ALA A 200 -6.88 3.69 -6.60
CA ALA A 200 -7.78 4.74 -6.11
C ALA A 200 -9.26 4.42 -6.42
N GLN A 201 -9.57 3.94 -7.62
CA GLN A 201 -10.93 3.60 -8.03
C GLN A 201 -11.57 2.51 -7.15
N HIS A 202 -10.80 1.51 -6.70
CA HIS A 202 -11.30 0.47 -5.82
C HIS A 202 -11.53 0.97 -4.39
N LEU A 203 -10.69 1.89 -3.93
CA LEU A 203 -10.86 2.50 -2.63
C LEU A 203 -12.11 3.40 -2.60
N GLU A 204 -12.37 4.18 -3.66
CA GLU A 204 -13.64 4.91 -3.78
C GLU A 204 -14.84 3.98 -3.75
N PHE A 205 -14.80 2.88 -4.49
CA PHE A 205 -15.87 1.87 -4.45
C PHE A 205 -16.07 1.27 -3.05
N SER A 206 -14.99 1.08 -2.30
CA SER A 206 -15.06 0.61 -0.91
C SER A 206 -15.76 1.63 0.00
N ARG A 207 -15.56 2.94 -0.24
CA ARG A 207 -16.28 4.00 0.47
C ARG A 207 -17.76 4.00 0.12
N ASP A 208 -18.10 3.88 -1.16
CA ASP A 208 -19.49 3.84 -1.63
C ASP A 208 -20.25 2.68 -0.96
N LEU A 209 -19.63 1.49 -0.88
CA LEU A 209 -20.21 0.33 -0.19
C LEU A 209 -20.40 0.59 1.32
N ALA A 210 -19.41 1.20 1.98
CA ALA A 210 -19.52 1.53 3.40
C ALA A 210 -20.63 2.54 3.69
N ILE A 211 -20.72 3.61 2.89
CA ILE A 211 -21.75 4.65 2.99
C ILE A 211 -23.14 4.04 2.75
N GLY A 212 -23.29 3.26 1.66
CA GLY A 212 -24.54 2.59 1.34
C GLY A 212 -24.99 1.63 2.44
N PHE A 213 -24.07 0.81 2.97
CA PHE A 213 -24.38 -0.10 4.06
C PHE A 213 -24.79 0.65 5.34
N ASN A 214 -24.06 1.71 5.71
CA ASN A 214 -24.41 2.53 6.87
C ASN A 214 -25.77 3.21 6.71
N HIS A 215 -26.10 3.74 5.53
CA HIS A 215 -27.41 4.35 5.28
C HIS A 215 -28.57 3.36 5.42
N LEU A 216 -28.37 2.09 5.05
CA LEU A 216 -29.42 1.07 5.12
C LEU A 216 -29.60 0.49 6.53
N TYR A 217 -28.51 0.31 7.27
CA TYR A 217 -28.52 -0.52 8.49
C TYR A 217 -28.07 0.19 9.77
N ALA A 218 -27.47 1.38 9.69
CA ALA A 218 -27.15 2.13 10.91
C ALA A 218 -28.44 2.74 11.47
N ALA A 219 -28.96 2.16 12.56
CA ALA A 219 -30.11 2.71 13.28
C ALA A 219 -29.76 4.06 13.92
N ASP A 220 -30.75 4.96 13.94
CA ASP A 220 -30.84 6.32 14.47
C ASP A 220 -29.55 7.11 14.79
N SER A 221 -29.54 8.38 14.35
CA SER A 221 -28.44 9.38 14.29
C SER A 221 -27.50 9.60 15.49
N THR A 222 -27.66 8.84 16.59
CA THR A 222 -26.83 8.88 17.80
C THR A 222 -25.74 7.80 17.85
N SER A 223 -25.77 6.82 16.95
CA SER A 223 -24.81 5.70 16.93
C SER A 223 -23.65 5.93 15.95
N GLN A 224 -22.44 5.53 16.34
CA GLN A 224 -21.27 5.47 15.47
C GLN A 224 -21.55 4.63 14.20
N PRO A 225 -20.93 4.93 13.05
CA PRO A 225 -21.15 4.16 11.82
C PRO A 225 -20.80 2.67 12.03
N LEU A 226 -21.57 1.76 11.40
CA LEU A 226 -21.34 0.32 11.48
C LEU A 226 -20.02 -0.08 10.81
N LEU A 227 -19.77 0.51 9.63
CA LEU A 227 -18.53 0.37 8.86
C LEU A 227 -17.84 1.72 8.74
N THR A 228 -16.54 1.76 9.04
CA THR A 228 -15.76 3.00 8.91
C THR A 228 -15.49 3.30 7.44
N VAL A 229 -15.65 4.55 7.02
CA VAL A 229 -15.32 5.00 5.67
C VAL A 229 -13.81 5.28 5.61
N PRO A 230 -13.01 4.49 4.87
CA PRO A 230 -11.55 4.57 4.94
C PRO A 230 -11.00 5.80 4.20
N GLN A 231 -9.93 6.40 4.70
CA GLN A 231 -9.20 7.48 4.05
C GLN A 231 -8.01 6.94 3.24
N THR A 232 -7.64 7.66 2.19
CA THR A 232 -6.46 7.32 1.38
C THR A 232 -5.21 7.78 2.11
N LEU A 233 -4.28 6.88 2.35
CA LEU A 233 -2.91 7.25 2.74
C LEU A 233 -2.05 7.20 1.48
N LEU A 234 -1.71 8.37 0.92
CA LEU A 234 -0.85 8.42 -0.25
C LEU A 234 0.56 7.97 0.13
N SER A 235 0.94 6.79 -0.35
CA SER A 235 2.33 6.35 -0.30
C SER A 235 3.04 6.92 -1.52
N PRO A 236 4.21 7.59 -1.38
CA PRO A 236 5.05 7.97 -2.50
C PRO A 236 5.63 6.69 -3.11
N ALA A 237 4.82 6.00 -3.91
CA ALA A 237 5.17 4.73 -4.51
C ALA A 237 6.27 4.97 -5.55
N LYS A 238 7.47 4.48 -5.25
CA LYS A 238 8.62 4.57 -6.15
C LYS A 238 8.41 3.61 -7.31
N ARG A 239 8.27 4.15 -8.52
CA ARG A 239 8.06 3.36 -9.74
C ARG A 239 9.40 2.79 -10.20
N VAL A 240 9.63 1.51 -9.94
CA VAL A 240 10.81 0.78 -10.43
C VAL A 240 10.47 0.11 -11.77
N MET A 241 11.30 0.36 -12.78
CA MET A 241 11.07 -0.13 -14.14
C MET A 241 11.80 -1.45 -14.40
N SER A 242 11.34 -2.18 -15.40
CA SER A 242 11.96 -3.42 -15.87
C SER A 242 13.39 -3.17 -16.37
N LEU A 243 14.32 -4.04 -15.99
CA LEU A 243 15.71 -3.96 -16.47
C LEU A 243 15.84 -4.33 -17.95
N ALA A 244 14.89 -5.08 -18.51
CA ALA A 244 14.91 -5.51 -19.90
C ALA A 244 14.11 -4.55 -20.80
N GLU A 245 13.04 -3.95 -20.27
CA GLU A 245 12.13 -3.04 -20.99
C GLU A 245 11.85 -1.81 -20.10
N PRO A 246 12.75 -0.81 -20.07
CA PRO A 246 12.69 0.31 -19.11
C PRO A 246 11.46 1.22 -19.19
N THR A 247 10.65 1.08 -20.24
CA THR A 247 9.36 1.79 -20.37
C THR A 247 8.21 1.07 -19.67
N LYS A 248 8.40 -0.18 -19.25
CA LYS A 248 7.42 -0.99 -18.51
C LYS A 248 7.82 -1.11 -17.03
N LYS A 249 6.82 -1.09 -16.16
CA LYS A 249 7.01 -1.36 -14.72
C LYS A 249 7.60 -2.76 -14.52
N MET A 250 8.49 -2.90 -13.54
CA MET A 250 8.96 -4.22 -13.12
C MET A 250 7.77 -5.08 -12.71
N SER A 251 7.66 -6.27 -13.29
CA SER A 251 6.54 -7.19 -13.06
C SER A 251 7.03 -8.60 -12.77
N LYS A 252 6.30 -9.29 -11.90
CA LYS A 252 6.48 -10.72 -11.63
C LYS A 252 6.05 -11.60 -12.80
N SER A 253 5.04 -11.17 -13.57
CA SER A 253 4.50 -11.93 -14.70
C SER A 253 5.36 -11.87 -15.95
N ASP A 254 6.46 -11.10 -15.95
CA ASP A 254 7.38 -11.06 -17.06
C ASP A 254 8.10 -12.43 -17.18
N PRO A 255 8.04 -13.11 -18.33
CA PRO A 255 8.67 -14.41 -18.51
C PRO A 255 10.20 -14.35 -18.41
N LYS A 256 10.83 -13.18 -18.57
CA LYS A 256 12.28 -12.99 -18.49
C LYS A 256 12.70 -12.74 -17.04
N PRO A 257 13.39 -13.67 -16.34
CA PRO A 257 13.84 -13.43 -14.97
C PRO A 257 14.83 -12.25 -14.86
N LYS A 258 15.57 -11.97 -15.94
CA LYS A 258 16.53 -10.86 -16.02
C LYS A 258 15.88 -9.48 -16.00
N SER A 259 14.56 -9.38 -16.20
CA SER A 259 13.85 -8.11 -16.16
C SER A 259 13.64 -7.57 -14.74
N ARG A 260 13.86 -8.40 -13.71
CA ARG A 260 13.57 -8.09 -12.30
C ARG A 260 14.66 -8.61 -11.37
N ILE A 261 14.87 -7.89 -10.28
CA ILE A 261 15.72 -8.33 -9.16
C ILE A 261 14.80 -8.72 -8.00
N LEU A 262 14.94 -9.93 -7.48
CA LEU A 262 14.24 -10.40 -6.28
C LEU A 262 14.97 -9.91 -5.03
N ILE A 263 14.25 -9.71 -3.92
CA ILE A 263 14.87 -9.32 -2.64
C ILE A 263 15.78 -10.42 -2.05
N THR A 264 15.77 -11.61 -2.64
CA THR A 264 16.56 -12.77 -2.26
C THR A 264 17.62 -13.15 -3.28
N ASP A 265 17.76 -12.39 -4.39
CA ASP A 265 18.78 -12.69 -5.39
C ASP A 265 20.17 -12.62 -4.74
N SER A 266 21.05 -13.57 -5.07
CA SER A 266 22.46 -13.56 -4.69
C SER A 266 23.20 -12.39 -5.33
N ARG A 267 24.40 -12.08 -4.82
CA ARG A 267 25.27 -11.06 -5.40
C ARG A 267 25.52 -11.35 -6.88
N GLU A 268 25.83 -12.60 -7.22
CA GLU A 268 26.14 -13.04 -8.57
C GLU A 268 24.94 -12.82 -9.52
N GLU A 269 23.73 -13.12 -9.06
CA GLU A 269 22.50 -12.90 -9.82
C GLU A 269 22.21 -11.41 -10.05
N ILE A 270 22.32 -10.58 -9.01
CA ILE A 270 22.13 -9.12 -9.10
C ILE A 270 23.09 -8.52 -10.14
N HIS A 271 24.38 -8.83 -10.02
CA HIS A 271 25.40 -8.35 -10.96
C HIS A 271 25.15 -8.85 -12.38
N SER A 272 24.77 -10.12 -12.55
CA SER A 272 24.47 -10.70 -13.86
C SER A 272 23.28 -10.01 -14.54
N LYS A 273 22.19 -9.78 -13.78
CA LYS A 273 20.98 -9.11 -14.29
C LYS A 273 21.26 -7.66 -14.68
N LEU A 274 21.95 -6.90 -13.83
CA LEU A 274 22.28 -5.50 -14.10
C LEU A 274 23.30 -5.31 -15.22
N ARG A 275 24.25 -6.23 -15.37
CA ARG A 275 25.17 -6.22 -16.51
C ARG A 275 24.40 -6.22 -17.84
N THR A 276 23.33 -7.02 -17.90
CA THR A 276 22.45 -7.14 -19.08
C THR A 276 21.30 -6.13 -19.14
N ALA A 277 21.18 -5.22 -18.16
CA ALA A 277 20.09 -4.24 -18.17
C ALA A 277 20.17 -3.33 -19.41
N LEU A 278 19.02 -3.06 -20.04
CA LEU A 278 18.94 -2.23 -21.23
C LEU A 278 19.22 -0.76 -20.87
N THR A 279 20.25 -0.21 -21.50
CA THR A 279 20.60 1.22 -21.49
C THR A 279 20.62 1.74 -22.92
N ASP A 280 20.96 3.01 -23.12
CA ASP A 280 21.20 3.58 -24.45
C ASP A 280 22.71 3.55 -24.81
N SER A 281 23.01 4.04 -26.02
CA SER A 281 24.38 4.15 -26.56
C SER A 281 24.99 5.54 -26.37
N ILE A 282 24.40 6.40 -25.53
CA ILE A 282 24.90 7.75 -25.28
C ILE A 282 25.98 7.68 -24.19
N GLU A 283 27.14 8.28 -24.44
CA GLU A 283 28.23 8.32 -23.47
C GLU A 283 27.85 9.13 -22.22
N GLY A 284 28.38 8.70 -21.08
CA GLY A 284 28.15 9.35 -19.79
C GLY A 284 26.75 9.13 -19.20
N VAL A 285 26.62 9.45 -17.92
CA VAL A 285 25.36 9.30 -17.17
C VAL A 285 24.60 10.62 -17.16
N SER A 286 23.35 10.58 -17.62
CA SER A 286 22.40 11.68 -17.42
C SER A 286 21.02 11.13 -17.08
N TYR A 287 20.24 11.93 -16.36
CA TYR A 287 18.91 11.57 -15.91
C TYR A 287 17.86 12.25 -16.77
N ASP A 288 17.11 11.43 -17.50
CA ASP A 288 15.98 11.83 -18.34
C ASP A 288 15.06 10.61 -18.50
N ARG A 289 13.93 10.60 -17.80
CA ARG A 289 13.02 9.44 -17.79
C ARG A 289 12.34 9.20 -19.13
N GLU A 290 12.23 10.21 -19.99
CA GLU A 290 11.58 10.09 -21.29
C GLU A 290 12.58 9.64 -22.35
N LYS A 291 13.75 10.28 -22.41
CA LYS A 291 14.75 10.02 -23.47
C LYS A 291 15.73 8.93 -23.10
N ARG A 292 16.05 8.76 -21.81
CA ARG A 292 17.00 7.77 -21.29
C ARG A 292 16.39 6.94 -20.15
N PRO A 293 15.26 6.24 -20.38
CA PRO A 293 14.52 5.54 -19.32
C PRO A 293 15.36 4.45 -18.62
N GLY A 294 16.22 3.74 -19.37
CA GLY A 294 17.09 2.70 -18.81
C GLY A 294 18.13 3.26 -17.84
N VAL A 295 18.82 4.32 -18.23
CA VAL A 295 19.83 4.98 -17.38
C VAL A 295 19.17 5.63 -16.17
N SER A 296 18.04 6.30 -16.38
CA SER A 296 17.28 6.93 -15.30
C SER A 296 16.78 5.92 -14.27
N ASN A 297 16.33 4.74 -14.70
CA ASN A 297 15.92 3.65 -13.81
C ASN A 297 17.10 3.16 -12.94
N LEU A 298 18.31 3.06 -13.49
CA LEU A 298 19.50 2.68 -12.73
C LEU A 298 19.88 3.75 -11.68
N VAL A 299 19.80 5.03 -12.05
CA VAL A 299 20.02 6.16 -11.13
C VAL A 299 18.95 6.18 -10.04
N ASP A 300 17.68 5.97 -10.39
CA ASP A 300 16.56 5.88 -9.44
C ASP A 300 16.78 4.75 -8.43
N LEU A 301 17.14 3.54 -8.90
CA LEU A 301 17.46 2.40 -8.04
C LEU A 301 18.58 2.76 -7.06
N MET A 302 19.68 3.33 -7.56
CA MET A 302 20.82 3.70 -6.74
C MET A 302 20.47 4.74 -5.68
N TYR A 303 19.79 5.81 -6.09
CA TYR A 303 19.32 6.86 -5.18
C TYR A 303 18.39 6.31 -4.11
N HIS A 304 17.51 5.36 -4.45
CA HIS A 304 16.57 4.80 -3.50
C HIS A 304 17.21 3.85 -2.48
N PHE A 305 18.31 3.19 -2.84
CA PHE A 305 19.07 2.36 -1.91
C PHE A 305 20.09 3.16 -1.08
N ASP A 306 20.50 4.33 -1.56
CA ASP A 306 21.37 5.26 -0.84
C ASP A 306 20.89 6.71 -1.02
N GLU A 307 19.86 7.08 -0.25
CA GLU A 307 19.28 8.44 -0.29
C GLU A 307 20.23 9.50 0.30
N SER A 308 21.33 9.07 0.96
CA SER A 308 22.35 9.98 1.48
C SER A 308 23.34 10.45 0.43
N ALA A 309 23.43 9.74 -0.70
CA ALA A 309 24.40 10.02 -1.76
C ALA A 309 24.16 11.35 -2.51
N ALA A 310 22.93 11.85 -2.52
CA ALA A 310 22.56 13.10 -3.19
C ALA A 310 21.21 13.63 -2.71
N THR A 311 20.86 14.87 -3.07
CA THR A 311 19.56 15.47 -2.75
C THR A 311 18.42 15.04 -3.70
N SER A 312 18.74 14.50 -4.88
CA SER A 312 17.78 13.98 -5.85
C SER A 312 18.44 13.03 -6.86
N PRO A 313 17.67 12.21 -7.61
CA PRO A 313 18.20 11.40 -8.72
C PRO A 313 18.97 12.22 -9.75
N GLU A 314 18.50 13.42 -10.09
CA GLU A 314 19.15 14.33 -11.04
C GLU A 314 20.50 14.82 -10.51
N ALA A 315 20.58 15.14 -9.22
CA ALA A 315 21.83 15.51 -8.58
C ALA A 315 22.81 14.32 -8.54
N LEU A 316 22.29 13.12 -8.26
CA LEU A 316 23.09 11.89 -8.26
C LEU A 316 23.67 11.60 -9.66
N ALA A 317 22.89 11.76 -10.72
CA ALA A 317 23.37 11.57 -12.08
C ALA A 317 24.52 12.51 -12.45
N LYS A 318 24.52 13.75 -11.96
CA LYS A 318 25.63 14.71 -12.18
C LYS A 318 26.94 14.22 -11.56
N ASN A 319 26.89 13.54 -10.42
CA ASN A 319 28.08 12.94 -9.78
C ASN A 319 28.68 11.80 -10.61
N PHE A 320 27.90 11.23 -11.53
CA PHE A 320 28.29 10.10 -12.37
C PHE A 320 28.43 10.44 -13.85
N LYS A 321 28.40 11.73 -14.22
CA LYS A 321 28.39 12.18 -15.62
C LYS A 321 29.51 11.55 -16.46
N ASP A 322 30.68 11.34 -15.87
CA ASP A 322 31.89 10.83 -16.54
C ASP A 322 32.05 9.31 -16.42
N LEU A 323 31.11 8.61 -15.74
CA LEU A 323 31.15 7.16 -15.63
C LEU A 323 30.67 6.48 -16.92
N SER A 324 31.34 5.39 -17.29
CA SER A 324 30.84 4.48 -18.33
C SER A 324 29.57 3.76 -17.85
N MET A 325 28.72 3.35 -18.80
CA MET A 325 27.52 2.55 -18.48
C MET A 325 27.85 1.25 -17.74
N ARG A 326 29.00 0.63 -18.06
CA ARG A 326 29.49 -0.56 -17.35
C ARG A 326 29.77 -0.26 -15.89
N ALA A 327 30.53 0.81 -15.63
CA ALA A 327 30.87 1.22 -14.26
C ALA A 327 29.62 1.63 -13.47
N LEU A 328 28.65 2.31 -14.11
CA LEU A 328 27.36 2.62 -13.49
C LEU A 328 26.64 1.34 -13.06
N LYS A 329 26.45 0.38 -13.98
CA LYS A 329 25.76 -0.89 -13.69
C LYS A 329 26.42 -1.68 -12.55
N GLU A 330 27.74 -1.68 -12.51
CA GLU A 330 28.52 -2.35 -11.46
C GLU A 330 28.30 -1.67 -10.10
N LYS A 331 28.37 -0.33 -10.04
CA LYS A 331 28.10 0.44 -8.82
C LYS A 331 26.66 0.24 -8.33
N VAL A 332 25.67 0.24 -9.23
CA VAL A 332 24.26 -0.03 -8.87
C VAL A 332 24.10 -1.44 -8.32
N ALA A 333 24.80 -2.42 -8.88
CA ALA A 333 24.74 -3.81 -8.40
C ALA A 333 25.29 -3.94 -6.98
N ASP A 334 26.45 -3.36 -6.70
CA ASP A 334 27.02 -3.37 -5.35
C ASP A 334 26.12 -2.64 -4.34
N THR A 335 25.57 -1.47 -4.71
CA THR A 335 24.64 -0.73 -3.84
C THR A 335 23.38 -1.54 -3.51
N ILE A 336 22.79 -2.22 -4.50
CA ILE A 336 21.60 -3.05 -4.27
C ILE A 336 21.95 -4.28 -3.42
N ASP A 337 23.04 -4.98 -3.72
CA ASP A 337 23.47 -6.16 -2.95
C ASP A 337 23.67 -5.80 -1.47
N ILE A 338 24.39 -4.70 -1.20
CA ILE A 338 24.58 -4.18 0.15
C ILE A 338 23.22 -3.91 0.84
N GLY A 339 22.31 -3.26 0.13
CA GLY A 339 21.03 -2.81 0.69
C GLY A 339 19.98 -3.91 0.92
N ILE A 340 20.11 -5.08 0.29
CA ILE A 340 19.21 -6.23 0.53
C ILE A 340 19.88 -7.41 1.22
N ARG A 341 21.19 -7.34 1.50
CA ARG A 341 21.95 -8.45 2.11
C ARG A 341 21.33 -8.98 3.39
N ASP A 342 20.94 -8.10 4.32
CA ASP A 342 20.36 -8.51 5.60
C ASP A 342 18.95 -9.10 5.41
N ILE A 343 18.18 -8.53 4.48
CA ILE A 343 16.86 -9.05 4.09
C ILE A 343 17.00 -10.47 3.49
N ARG A 344 17.97 -10.67 2.59
CA ARG A 344 18.27 -11.96 2.00
C ARG A 344 18.69 -12.98 3.07
N GLY A 345 19.58 -12.59 3.98
CA GLY A 345 20.02 -13.45 5.08
C GLY A 345 18.88 -13.88 6.00
N ALA A 346 18.05 -12.93 6.45
CA ALA A 346 16.88 -13.21 7.28
C ALA A 346 15.85 -14.11 6.57
N TYR A 347 15.62 -13.87 5.27
CA TYR A 347 14.74 -14.71 4.48
C TYR A 347 15.25 -16.15 4.39
N GLU A 348 16.54 -16.32 4.08
CA GLU A 348 17.15 -17.64 3.97
C GLU A 348 17.10 -18.39 5.30
N GLU A 349 17.33 -17.71 6.42
CA GLU A 349 17.22 -18.31 7.76
C GLU A 349 15.81 -18.82 8.05
N LEU A 350 14.79 -17.99 7.79
CA LEU A 350 13.38 -18.35 7.97
C LEU A 350 12.97 -19.56 7.10
N MET A 351 13.56 -19.69 5.91
CA MET A 351 13.19 -20.73 4.95
C MET A 351 14.00 -22.04 5.11
N ARG A 352 15.16 -22.02 5.78
CA ARG A 352 16.09 -23.17 5.90
C ARG A 352 15.69 -24.18 6.98
N GLY A 353 14.84 -23.79 7.94
CA GLY A 353 14.40 -24.62 9.06
C GLY A 353 13.13 -25.46 8.82
N ASP A 354 12.57 -26.02 9.90
CA ASP A 354 11.33 -26.81 9.88
C ASP A 354 10.04 -25.97 9.68
N GLN A 355 10.20 -24.67 9.42
CA GLN A 355 9.14 -23.69 9.17
C GLN A 355 8.11 -23.57 10.31
N LYS A 356 8.34 -24.16 11.49
CA LYS A 356 7.40 -24.07 12.62
C LYS A 356 7.19 -22.64 13.06
N GLN A 357 8.26 -21.85 13.13
CA GLN A 357 8.17 -20.44 13.50
C GLN A 357 7.30 -19.66 12.49
N LEU A 358 7.45 -19.92 11.19
CA LEU A 358 6.67 -19.27 10.15
C LEU A 358 5.17 -19.61 10.26
N LEU A 359 4.86 -20.88 10.54
CA LEU A 359 3.50 -21.35 10.79
C LEU A 359 2.90 -20.69 12.04
N GLN A 360 3.65 -20.64 13.15
CA GLN A 360 3.20 -19.98 14.38
C GLN A 360 2.90 -18.50 14.15
N HIS A 361 3.73 -17.78 13.42
CA HIS A 361 3.45 -16.38 13.07
C HIS A 361 2.18 -16.25 12.20
N ALA A 362 1.96 -17.17 11.26
CA ALA A 362 0.76 -17.17 10.44
C ALA A 362 -0.52 -17.43 11.27
N GLU A 363 -0.47 -18.40 12.17
CA GLU A 363 -1.58 -18.78 13.06
C GLU A 363 -1.92 -17.64 14.03
N GLN A 364 -0.93 -17.11 14.74
CA GLN A 364 -1.12 -15.99 15.67
C GLN A 364 -1.66 -14.73 14.98
N GLY A 365 -1.16 -14.45 13.77
CA GLY A 365 -1.66 -13.35 12.96
C GLY A 365 -3.12 -13.54 12.55
N ALA A 366 -3.48 -14.77 12.15
CA ALA A 366 -4.85 -15.12 11.78
C ALA A 366 -5.81 -15.02 12.98
N GLU A 367 -5.44 -15.53 14.16
CA GLU A 367 -6.25 -15.45 15.38
C GLU A 367 -6.56 -13.99 15.77
N ARG A 368 -5.53 -13.14 15.81
CA ARG A 368 -5.70 -11.71 16.13
C ARG A 368 -6.56 -10.98 15.09
N ALA A 369 -6.39 -11.32 13.82
CA ALA A 369 -7.21 -10.76 12.75
C ALA A 369 -8.67 -11.26 12.84
N GLU A 370 -8.90 -12.54 13.12
CA GLU A 370 -10.22 -13.13 13.27
C GLU A 370 -10.98 -12.50 14.45
N GLU A 371 -10.33 -12.26 15.59
CA GLU A 371 -10.96 -11.63 16.76
C GLU A 371 -11.55 -10.25 16.41
N ILE A 372 -10.76 -9.39 15.73
CA ILE A 372 -11.20 -8.06 15.30
C ILE A 372 -12.34 -8.18 14.27
N ALA A 373 -12.15 -9.06 13.28
CA ALA A 373 -13.11 -9.27 12.20
C ALA A 373 -14.46 -9.77 12.71
N GLU A 374 -14.46 -10.74 13.65
CA GLU A 374 -15.66 -11.29 14.26
C GLU A 374 -16.40 -10.22 15.08
N GLY A 375 -15.68 -9.33 15.75
CA GLY A 375 -16.26 -8.17 16.43
C GLY A 375 -17.05 -7.26 15.47
N THR A 376 -16.55 -7.01 14.28
CA THR A 376 -17.28 -6.27 13.22
C THR A 376 -18.46 -7.09 12.70
N MET A 377 -18.26 -8.36 12.38
CA MET A 377 -19.30 -9.21 11.83
C MET A 377 -20.48 -9.42 12.77
N LYS A 378 -20.27 -9.51 14.08
CA LYS A 378 -21.37 -9.54 15.07
C LYS A 378 -22.28 -8.32 14.94
N ARG A 379 -21.70 -7.11 14.81
CA ARG A 379 -22.48 -5.87 14.63
C ARG A 379 -23.21 -5.85 13.29
N VAL A 380 -22.53 -6.25 12.22
CA VAL A 380 -23.10 -6.35 10.87
C VAL A 380 -24.29 -7.32 10.86
N ARG A 381 -24.11 -8.55 11.35
CA ARG A 381 -25.18 -9.56 11.41
C ARG A 381 -26.35 -9.08 12.27
N SER A 382 -26.08 -8.50 13.44
CA SER A 382 -27.13 -7.96 14.31
C SER A 382 -27.95 -6.85 13.63
N ALA A 383 -27.28 -5.91 12.96
CA ALA A 383 -27.96 -4.81 12.26
C ALA A 383 -28.81 -5.29 11.08
N MET A 384 -28.43 -6.40 10.44
CA MET A 384 -29.18 -7.04 9.36
C MET A 384 -30.29 -7.98 9.86
N GLY A 385 -30.47 -8.14 11.18
CA GLY A 385 -31.42 -9.11 11.73
C GLY A 385 -31.01 -10.58 11.53
N MET A 386 -29.72 -10.84 11.32
CA MET A 386 -29.12 -12.18 11.19
C MET A 386 -28.41 -12.63 12.49
N GLY A 387 -28.43 -11.80 13.52
CA GLY A 387 -27.99 -12.16 14.88
C GLY A 387 -29.12 -12.88 15.63
N TRP A 388 -28.75 -13.91 16.40
CA TRP A 388 -29.67 -14.62 17.29
C TRP A 388 -29.57 -14.09 18.72
#